data_AF-A0A7X7ATW4-F1
#
_entry.id   AF-A0A7X7ATW4-F1
#
_cell.length_a   1.000
_cell.length_b   1.000
_cell.length_c   1.000
_cell.angle_alpha   90.00
_cell.angle_beta   90.00
_cell.angle_gamma   90.00
#
_symmetry.space_group_name_H-M   'P 1'
#
loop_
_entity.id
_entity.type
_entity.pdbx_description
1 polymer ?
#
loop_
_entity_poly.entity_id
_entity_poly.type
_entity_poly.pdbx_seq_one_letter_code
_entity_poly.pdbx_strand_id
1 'polypeptide(L)'
;NPNNSEDLPELFEEDFGPPVGTLRVTKDHIVSLQNDNTTSYKAYLAVQNELVKAYNELREEAARRYYNKPYEELLIDEKDLINKVYPQRISEAEPKSYGEKK
;
A
#
# COMPACT_ATOMS: atom_id res chain seq x y z
N ASN A 1 -11.04 10.84 -6.47
CA ASN A 1 -11.98 11.96 -6.33
C ASN A 1 -12.32 12.52 -7.71
N PRO A 2 -13.41 12.07 -8.35
CA PRO A 2 -13.88 12.69 -9.59
C PRO A 2 -14.44 14.11 -9.38
N ASN A 3 -14.73 14.52 -8.14
CA ASN A 3 -15.40 15.80 -7.82
C ASN A 3 -14.64 16.75 -6.86
N ASN A 4 -13.37 16.50 -6.56
CA ASN A 4 -12.54 17.37 -5.71
C ASN A 4 -13.20 17.90 -4.42
N SER A 5 -14.03 17.08 -3.74
CA SER A 5 -14.71 17.41 -2.48
C SER A 5 -13.72 17.40 -1.28
N GLU A 6 -13.82 18.38 -0.38
CA GLU A 6 -12.94 18.60 0.80
C GLU A 6 -12.94 17.45 1.84
N ASP A 7 -13.94 16.58 1.84
CA ASP A 7 -14.04 15.40 2.73
C ASP A 7 -13.28 14.15 2.24
N LEU A 8 -12.69 14.21 1.03
CA LEU A 8 -11.96 13.09 0.43
C LEU A 8 -10.46 13.40 0.43
N PRO A 9 -9.58 12.39 0.57
CA PRO A 9 -8.14 12.59 0.58
C PRO A 9 -7.70 13.42 -0.64
N GLU A 10 -6.95 14.49 -0.40
CA GLU A 10 -6.38 15.31 -1.47
C GLU A 10 -5.57 14.41 -2.42
N LEU A 11 -5.95 14.43 -3.69
CA LEU A 11 -5.20 13.74 -4.73
C LEU A 11 -4.03 14.64 -5.09
N PHE A 12 -2.85 14.30 -4.60
CA PHE A 12 -1.63 15.02 -4.94
C PHE A 12 -1.17 14.57 -6.32
N GLU A 13 -0.94 15.53 -7.20
CA GLU A 13 -0.20 15.30 -8.44
C GLU A 13 1.27 15.24 -8.06
N GLU A 14 1.79 14.02 -7.92
CA GLU A 14 3.21 13.78 -7.66
C GLU A 14 3.86 13.34 -8.98
N ASP A 15 4.96 14.01 -9.33
CA ASP A 15 5.75 13.66 -10.50
C ASP A 15 6.76 12.58 -10.08
N PHE A 16 6.55 11.37 -10.59
CA PHE A 16 7.45 10.24 -10.39
C PHE A 16 8.53 10.20 -11.48
N GLY A 17 8.51 11.10 -12.45
CA GLY A 17 9.47 11.13 -13.55
C GLY A 17 9.25 10.01 -14.59
N PRO A 18 9.98 10.04 -15.71
CA PRO A 18 9.86 9.02 -16.76
C PRO A 18 10.32 7.65 -16.25
N PRO A 19 9.64 6.54 -16.60
CA PRO A 19 8.52 6.37 -17.53
C PRO A 19 7.12 6.49 -16.92
N VAL A 20 7.00 6.75 -15.62
CA VAL A 20 5.70 6.80 -14.91
C VAL A 20 4.95 8.12 -15.17
N GLY A 21 5.67 9.23 -15.17
CA GLY A 21 5.13 10.58 -15.32
C GLY A 21 4.39 11.06 -14.07
N THR A 22 3.42 11.95 -14.27
CA THR A 22 2.62 12.53 -13.19
C THR A 22 1.44 11.62 -12.87
N LEU A 23 1.35 11.13 -11.63
CA LEU A 23 0.23 10.35 -11.15
C LEU A 23 -0.51 11.09 -10.04
N ARG A 24 -1.83 10.95 -10.03
CA ARG A 24 -2.68 11.39 -8.91
C ARG A 24 -2.66 10.31 -7.84
N VAL A 25 -1.89 10.54 -6.79
CA VAL A 25 -1.73 9.60 -5.67
C VAL A 25 -2.33 10.18 -4.40
N THR A 26 -2.90 9.31 -3.56
CA THR A 26 -3.27 9.68 -2.19
C THR A 26 -2.03 9.57 -1.31
N LYS A 27 -1.36 10.70 -1.10
CA LYS A 27 -0.06 10.77 -0.42
C LYS A 27 -0.08 10.27 1.02
N ASP A 28 -1.22 10.29 1.69
CA ASP A 28 -1.32 9.96 3.12
C ASP A 28 -2.25 8.76 3.40
N HIS A 29 -2.34 7.81 2.48
CA HIS A 29 -3.09 6.58 2.75
C HIS A 29 -2.35 5.71 3.78
N ILE A 30 -3.09 5.24 4.79
CA ILE A 30 -2.62 4.29 5.81
C ILE A 30 -3.60 3.12 5.85
N VAL A 31 -3.08 1.90 5.68
CA VAL A 31 -3.85 0.68 5.88
C VAL A 31 -3.73 0.31 7.36
N SER A 32 -4.79 0.57 8.14
CA SER A 32 -4.85 0.18 9.55
C SER A 32 -5.35 -1.26 9.68
N LEU A 33 -4.50 -2.14 10.18
CA LEU A 33 -4.88 -3.50 10.54
C LEU A 33 -5.18 -3.54 12.03
N GLN A 34 -6.44 -3.78 12.40
CA GLN A 34 -6.86 -3.95 13.79
C GLN A 34 -7.18 -5.42 14.03
N ASN A 35 -6.52 -6.03 15.03
CA ASN A 35 -6.79 -7.40 15.46
C ASN A 35 -7.49 -7.41 16.81
N ASP A 36 -8.48 -8.31 16.94
CA ASP A 36 -9.08 -8.66 18.23
C ASP A 36 -8.19 -9.70 18.93
N ASN A 37 -8.16 -9.68 20.27
CA ASN A 37 -7.32 -10.59 21.08
C ASN A 37 -7.76 -12.06 20.96
N THR A 38 -8.96 -12.31 20.42
CA THR A 38 -9.49 -13.64 20.09
C THR A 38 -9.10 -14.14 18.70
N THR A 39 -8.50 -13.29 17.86
CA THR A 39 -8.07 -13.67 16.52
C THR A 39 -6.90 -14.63 16.61
N SER A 40 -7.05 -15.82 16.01
CA SER A 40 -5.95 -16.78 15.96
C SER A 40 -4.73 -16.16 15.28
N TYR A 41 -3.54 -16.35 15.85
CA TYR A 41 -2.27 -15.92 15.25
C TYR A 41 -2.11 -16.36 13.78
N LYS A 42 -2.71 -17.52 13.43
CA LYS A 42 -2.79 -18.02 12.05
C LYS A 42 -3.58 -17.09 11.12
N ALA A 43 -4.71 -16.56 11.57
CA ALA A 43 -5.51 -15.62 10.78
C ALA A 43 -4.77 -14.29 10.62
N TYR A 44 -4.11 -13.81 11.67
CA TYR A 44 -3.24 -12.63 11.60
C TYR A 44 -2.11 -12.78 10.56
N LEU A 45 -1.37 -13.89 10.61
CA LEU A 45 -0.32 -14.20 9.64
C LEU A 45 -0.86 -14.34 8.21
N ALA A 46 -2.04 -14.93 8.04
CA ALA A 46 -2.66 -15.04 6.72
C ALA A 46 -2.97 -13.65 6.13
N VAL A 47 -3.53 -12.75 6.93
CA VAL A 47 -3.82 -11.37 6.47
C VAL A 47 -2.54 -10.60 6.16
N GLN A 48 -1.51 -10.71 7.00
CA GLN A 48 -0.18 -10.14 6.73
C GLN A 48 0.38 -10.61 5.37
N ASN A 49 0.36 -11.92 5.12
CA ASN A 49 0.85 -12.49 3.86
C ASN A 49 0.05 -12.00 2.65
N GLU A 50 -1.28 -11.93 2.76
CA GLU A 50 -2.13 -11.43 1.68
C GLU A 50 -1.92 -9.94 1.42
N LEU A 51 -1.71 -9.12 2.46
CA LEU A 51 -1.36 -7.70 2.28
C LEU A 51 -0.04 -7.55 1.53
N VAL A 52 1.01 -8.26 1.94
CA VAL A 52 2.30 -8.25 1.25
C VAL A 52 2.14 -8.71 -0.20
N LYS A 53 1.36 -9.76 -0.44
CA LYS A 53 1.09 -10.27 -1.79
C LYS A 53 0.36 -9.24 -2.65
N ALA A 54 -0.66 -8.56 -2.13
CA ALA A 54 -1.38 -7.52 -2.84
C ALA A 54 -0.46 -6.35 -3.23
N TYR A 55 0.44 -5.91 -2.34
CA TYR A 55 1.45 -4.91 -2.69
C TYR A 55 2.41 -5.41 -3.78
N ASN A 56 2.84 -6.67 -3.71
CA ASN A 56 3.71 -7.24 -4.74
C ASN A 56 3.02 -7.33 -6.10
N GLU A 57 1.74 -7.70 -6.14
CA GLU A 57 0.93 -7.73 -7.38
C GLU A 57 0.80 -6.32 -7.98
N LEU A 58 0.52 -5.30 -7.17
CA LEU A 58 0.46 -3.90 -7.63
C LEU A 58 1.79 -3.43 -8.22
N ARG A 59 2.91 -3.78 -7.59
CA ARG A 59 4.26 -3.42 -8.07
C ARG A 59 4.63 -4.16 -9.34
N GLU A 60 4.27 -5.44 -9.45
CA GLU A 60 4.45 -6.25 -10.65
C GLU A 60 3.63 -5.70 -11.83
N GLU A 61 2.38 -5.30 -11.59
CA GLU A 61 1.56 -4.66 -12.62
C GLU A 61 2.17 -3.32 -13.07
N ALA A 62 2.64 -2.50 -12.11
CA ALA A 62 3.33 -1.26 -12.41
C ALA A 62 4.60 -1.48 -13.25
N ALA A 63 5.40 -2.48 -12.88
CA ALA A 63 6.62 -2.84 -13.60
C ALA A 63 6.31 -3.20 -15.06
N ARG A 64 5.31 -4.05 -15.27
CA ARG A 64 4.87 -4.45 -16.61
C ARG A 64 4.27 -3.29 -17.40
N ARG A 65 3.55 -2.40 -16.72
CA ARG A 65 2.90 -1.24 -17.35
C ARG A 65 3.90 -0.18 -17.81
N TYR A 66 4.88 0.15 -16.97
CA TYR A 66 5.79 1.27 -17.21
C TYR A 66 7.10 0.85 -17.88
N TYR A 67 7.60 -0.33 -17.57
CA TYR A 67 8.90 -0.82 -18.05
C TYR A 67 8.80 -2.04 -18.95
N ASN A 68 7.60 -2.62 -19.11
CA ASN A 68 7.35 -3.84 -19.88
C ASN A 68 8.20 -5.04 -19.44
N LYS A 69 8.63 -5.05 -18.17
CA LYS A 69 9.44 -6.07 -17.54
C LYS A 69 8.79 -6.52 -16.22
N PRO A 70 9.01 -7.75 -15.77
CA PRO A 70 8.63 -8.15 -14.43
C PRO A 70 9.42 -7.34 -13.39
N TYR A 71 8.82 -7.13 -12.22
CA TYR A 71 9.40 -6.32 -11.16
C TYR A 71 10.76 -6.83 -10.72
N GLU A 72 10.98 -8.15 -10.75
CA GLU A 72 12.25 -8.77 -10.39
C GLU A 72 13.41 -8.38 -11.32
N GLU A 73 13.12 -8.15 -12.61
CA GLU A 73 14.11 -7.79 -13.64
C GLU A 73 14.40 -6.28 -13.73
N LEU A 74 13.71 -5.46 -12.93
CA LEU A 74 13.97 -4.03 -12.84
C LEU A 74 15.29 -3.72 -12.13
N LEU A 75 15.91 -2.61 -12.56
CA LEU A 75 17.05 -2.00 -11.90
C LEU A 75 16.66 -1.45 -10.52
N ILE A 76 17.66 -1.22 -9.67
CA ILE A 76 17.47 -0.69 -8.31
C ILE A 76 16.71 0.64 -8.34
N ASP A 77 17.06 1.54 -9.25
CA ASP A 77 16.41 2.86 -9.37
C ASP A 77 14.95 2.74 -9.85
N GLU A 78 14.68 1.82 -10.77
CA GLU A 78 13.33 1.55 -11.29
C GLU A 78 12.44 0.91 -10.21
N LYS A 79 13.00 0.00 -9.40
CA LYS A 79 12.34 -0.58 -8.23
C LYS A 79 12.03 0.49 -7.19
N ASP A 80 12.99 1.37 -6.91
CA ASP A 80 12.80 2.48 -5.96
C ASP A 80 11.65 3.39 -6.41
N LEU A 81 11.55 3.65 -7.71
CA LEU A 81 10.43 4.42 -8.26
C LEU A 81 9.08 3.73 -8.04
N ILE A 82 8.97 2.45 -8.37
CA ILE A 82 7.73 1.70 -8.18
C ILE A 82 7.36 1.60 -6.69
N ASN A 83 8.35 1.45 -5.81
CA ASN A 83 8.14 1.46 -4.36
C ASN A 83 7.65 2.81 -3.85
N LYS A 84 8.09 3.92 -4.46
CA LYS A 84 7.59 5.27 -4.16
C LYS A 84 6.16 5.47 -4.66
N VAL A 85 5.82 4.92 -5.83
CA VAL A 85 4.45 4.98 -6.37
C VAL A 85 3.49 4.16 -5.49
N TYR A 86 3.91 2.98 -5.03
CA TYR A 86 3.13 2.09 -4.17
C TYR A 86 3.84 1.83 -2.82
N PRO A 87 3.84 2.83 -1.92
CA PRO A 87 4.46 2.69 -0.62
C PRO A 87 3.62 1.78 0.27
N GLN A 88 4.26 0.81 0.93
CA GLN A 88 3.59 -0.06 1.88
C GLN A 88 3.45 0.65 3.22
N ARG A 89 2.35 1.38 3.41
CA ARG A 89 2.03 2.09 4.66
C ARG A 89 1.01 1.31 5.48
N ILE A 90 1.47 0.21 6.07
CA ILE A 90 0.69 -0.55 7.04
C ILE A 90 0.91 0.00 8.45
N SER A 91 -0.17 0.29 9.16
CA SER A 91 -0.13 0.66 10.57
C SER A 91 -0.81 -0.45 11.36
N GLU A 92 -0.02 -1.15 12.17
CA GLU A 92 -0.53 -2.09 13.16
C GLU A 92 -0.97 -1.27 14.38
N ALA A 93 -2.28 -1.20 14.61
CA ALA A 93 -2.79 -0.63 15.85
C ALA A 93 -2.59 -1.66 16.96
N GLU A 94 -2.16 -1.22 18.16
CA GLU A 94 -2.02 -2.13 19.29
C GLU A 94 -3.32 -2.92 19.53
N PRO A 95 -3.22 -4.23 19.86
CA PRO A 95 -4.39 -5.06 20.07
C PRO A 95 -5.23 -4.46 21.20
N LYS A 96 -6.47 -4.05 20.87
CA LYS A 96 -7.42 -3.58 21.89
C LYS A 96 -7.88 -4.78 22.70
N SER A 97 -7.47 -4.85 23.96
CA SER A 97 -8.05 -5.79 24.93
C SER A 97 -9.47 -5.34 25.27
N TYR A 98 -10.49 -5.92 24.64
CA TYR A 98 -11.87 -5.85 25.12
C TYR A 98 -12.03 -6.84 26.28
N GLY A 99 -11.37 -6.56 27.40
CA GLY A 99 -11.19 -7.53 28.47
C GLY A 99 -11.08 -6.95 29.87
N GLU A 100 -11.66 -5.78 30.15
CA GLU A 100 -11.87 -5.31 31.52
C GLU A 100 -13.30 -4.78 31.68
N LYS A 101 -14.27 -5.69 31.59
CA LYS A 101 -15.58 -5.46 32.24
C LYS A 101 -15.56 -6.20 33.58
N LYS A 102 -15.43 -5.38 34.63
CA LYS A 102 -15.76 -5.55 36.05
C LYS A 102 -16.11 -6.96 36.55
#